data_AF-A0AB37UP35-F1
#
_entry.id   AF-A0AB37UP35-F1
#
_cell.length_a   1.000
_cell.length_b   1.000
_cell.length_c   1.000
_cell.angle_alpha   90.00
_cell.angle_beta   90.00
_cell.angle_gamma   90.00
#
_symmetry.space_group_name_H-M   'P 1'
#
loop_
_entity.id
_entity.type
_entity.pdbx_description
1 polymer ?
#
loop_
_entity_poly.entity_id
_entity_poly.type
_entity_poly.pdbx_seq_one_letter_code
_entity_poly.pdbx_strand_id
1 'polypeptide(L)'
;MLLESIATKCYTIYSKILRMNMKELREKVGLRTVDIASRLGIAESTVRNWDNGKHSPRVPIEDVPKLLEVYQVSLDELISAAQESRRAHDAKH
;
A
#
# COMPACT_ATOMS: atom_id res chain seq x y z
N MET A 1 -10.49 -28.48 12.26
CA MET A 1 -9.02 -28.28 12.26
C MET A 1 -8.35 -28.44 10.89
N LEU A 2 -8.72 -29.38 10.01
CA LEU A 2 -8.11 -29.45 8.66
C LEU A 2 -8.65 -28.40 7.66
N LEU A 3 -9.95 -28.05 7.76
CA LEU A 3 -10.57 -27.05 6.89
C LEU A 3 -10.01 -25.63 7.09
N GLU A 4 -9.69 -25.25 8.33
CA GLU A 4 -9.06 -23.94 8.61
C GLU A 4 -7.62 -23.86 8.08
N SER A 5 -6.88 -24.98 8.06
CA SER A 5 -5.51 -25.03 7.53
C SER A 5 -5.46 -24.88 6.01
N ILE A 6 -6.42 -25.50 5.30
CA ILE A 6 -6.55 -25.35 3.85
C ILE A 6 -7.01 -23.94 3.50
N ALA A 7 -8.03 -23.41 4.19
CA ALA A 7 -8.49 -22.04 3.99
C ALA A 7 -7.38 -21.00 4.24
N THR A 8 -6.58 -21.17 5.30
CA THR A 8 -5.44 -20.30 5.59
C THR A 8 -4.36 -20.38 4.51
N LYS A 9 -4.03 -21.58 4.02
CA LYS A 9 -3.07 -21.76 2.92
C LYS A 9 -3.59 -21.16 1.61
N CYS A 10 -4.84 -21.43 1.24
CA CYS A 10 -5.46 -20.87 0.05
C CYS A 10 -5.55 -19.34 0.12
N TYR A 11 -5.93 -18.78 1.28
CA TYR A 11 -5.95 -17.34 1.52
C TYR A 11 -4.55 -16.73 1.43
N THR A 12 -3.55 -17.39 2.01
CA THR A 12 -2.14 -16.96 1.93
C THR A 12 -1.62 -17.02 0.50
N ILE A 13 -1.95 -18.08 -0.26
CA ILE A 13 -1.57 -18.22 -1.66
C ILE A 13 -2.27 -17.16 -2.51
N TYR A 14 -3.57 -16.94 -2.30
CA TYR A 14 -4.36 -15.95 -3.02
C TYR A 14 -3.89 -14.52 -2.73
N SER A 15 -3.59 -14.19 -1.47
CA SER A 15 -2.99 -12.90 -1.10
C SER A 15 -1.59 -12.71 -1.70
N LYS A 16 -0.83 -13.80 -1.86
CA LYS A 16 0.47 -13.78 -2.54
C LYS A 16 0.37 -13.54 -4.05
N ILE A 17 -0.73 -13.98 -4.67
CA ILE A 17 -1.02 -13.80 -6.11
C ILE A 17 -1.59 -12.39 -6.38
N LEU A 18 -2.33 -11.81 -5.44
CA LEU A 18 -2.87 -10.44 -5.51
C LEU A 18 -2.01 -9.45 -4.73
N ARG A 19 -0.71 -9.38 -5.03
CA ARG A 19 0.15 -8.33 -4.47
C ARG A 19 -0.11 -7.02 -5.19
N MET A 20 -0.81 -6.11 -4.52
CA MET A 20 -1.01 -4.74 -5.00
C MET A 20 0.18 -3.87 -4.62
N ASN A 21 0.55 -2.93 -5.48
CA ASN A 21 1.50 -1.86 -5.16
C ASN A 21 0.77 -0.59 -4.65
N MET A 22 1.53 0.42 -4.21
CA MET A 22 0.95 1.66 -3.63
C MET A 22 0.02 2.40 -4.60
N LYS A 23 0.37 2.42 -5.89
CA LYS A 23 -0.43 3.05 -6.93
C LYS A 23 -1.76 2.32 -7.10
N GLU A 24 -1.74 0.99 -7.12
CA GLU A 24 -2.94 0.17 -7.25
C GLU A 24 -3.85 0.29 -6.02
N LEU A 25 -3.29 0.37 -4.81
CA LEU A 25 -4.08 0.65 -3.60
C LEU A 25 -4.79 2.00 -3.70
N ARG A 26 -4.09 3.03 -4.17
CA ARG A 26 -4.67 4.36 -4.37
C ARG A 26 -5.79 4.33 -5.43
N GLU A 27 -5.58 3.62 -6.53
CA GLU A 27 -6.56 3.49 -7.61
C GLU A 27 -7.79 2.70 -7.18
N LYS A 28 -7.64 1.70 -6.31
CA LYS A 28 -8.75 0.94 -5.72
C LYS A 28 -9.72 1.81 -4.92
N VAL A 29 -9.22 2.86 -4.25
CA VAL A 29 -10.07 3.83 -3.54
C VAL A 29 -10.51 5.02 -4.41
N GLY A 30 -10.18 5.01 -5.70
CA GLY A 30 -10.63 6.01 -6.66
C GLY A 30 -10.01 7.40 -6.46
N LEU A 31 -8.86 7.50 -5.79
CA LEU A 31 -8.21 8.77 -5.47
C LEU A 31 -7.06 9.07 -6.43
N ARG A 32 -6.86 10.36 -6.76
CA ARG A 32 -5.66 10.83 -7.46
C ARG A 32 -4.55 11.08 -6.44
N THR A 33 -3.31 11.23 -6.93
CA THR A 33 -2.15 11.57 -6.08
C THR A 33 -2.39 12.85 -5.28
N VAL A 34 -2.97 13.87 -5.90
CA VAL A 34 -3.30 15.15 -5.24
C VAL A 34 -4.34 14.98 -4.13
N ASP A 35 -5.30 14.07 -4.29
CA ASP A 35 -6.37 13.88 -3.29
C ASP A 35 -5.80 13.25 -2.01
N ILE A 36 -4.91 12.26 -2.14
CA ILE A 36 -4.17 11.67 -1.00
C ILE A 36 -3.31 12.75 -0.33
N ALA A 37 -2.55 13.50 -1.13
CA ALA A 37 -1.64 14.52 -0.64
C ALA A 37 -2.37 15.59 0.18
N SER A 38 -3.48 16.10 -0.34
CA SER A 38 -4.33 17.06 0.35
C SER A 38 -4.91 16.51 1.65
N ARG A 39 -5.38 15.25 1.66
CA ARG A 39 -5.91 14.63 2.88
C ARG A 39 -4.84 14.46 3.95
N LEU A 40 -3.62 14.10 3.57
CA LEU A 40 -2.52 13.90 4.51
C LEU A 40 -1.78 15.19 4.88
N GLY A 41 -1.95 16.28 4.14
CA GLY A 41 -1.23 17.54 4.38
C GLY A 41 0.23 17.47 3.94
N ILE A 42 0.54 16.72 2.88
CA ILE A 42 1.91 16.53 2.36
C ILE A 42 2.01 16.98 0.90
N ALA A 43 3.23 17.10 0.38
CA ALA A 43 3.46 17.39 -1.03
C ALA A 43 2.97 16.25 -1.94
N GLU A 44 2.37 16.58 -3.08
CA GLU A 44 1.94 15.59 -4.08
C GLU A 44 3.11 14.73 -4.60
N SER A 45 4.29 15.33 -4.75
CA SER A 45 5.52 14.63 -5.13
C SER A 45 5.89 13.51 -4.17
N THR A 46 5.56 13.65 -2.87
CA THR A 46 5.76 12.62 -1.86
C THR A 46 4.90 11.39 -2.16
N VAL A 47 3.60 11.57 -2.44
CA VAL A 47 2.70 10.46 -2.82
C VAL A 47 3.17 9.82 -4.12
N ARG A 48 3.57 10.62 -5.11
CA ARG A 48 4.10 10.12 -6.39
C ARG A 48 5.37 9.28 -6.21
N ASN A 49 6.26 9.67 -5.28
CA ASN A 49 7.44 8.89 -4.94
C ASN A 49 7.08 7.57 -4.25
N TRP A 50 5.99 7.52 -3.49
CA TRP A 50 5.46 6.29 -2.90
C TRP A 50 4.88 5.34 -3.94
N ASP A 51 4.01 5.86 -4.81
CA ASP A 51 3.41 5.11 -5.92
C ASP A 51 4.47 4.45 -6.79
N ASN A 52 5.54 5.18 -7.10
CA ASN A 52 6.65 4.72 -7.94
C ASN A 52 7.70 3.91 -7.17
N GLY A 53 7.56 3.69 -5.86
CA GLY A 53 8.49 2.90 -5.05
C GLY A 53 9.84 3.54 -4.75
N LYS A 54 10.09 4.77 -5.22
CA LYS A 54 11.32 5.51 -4.94
C LYS A 54 11.54 5.71 -3.44
N HIS A 55 10.47 5.97 -2.71
CA HIS A 55 10.46 6.05 -1.24
C HIS A 55 9.24 5.30 -0.69
N SER A 56 9.37 4.71 0.49
CA SER A 56 8.18 4.21 1.21
C SER A 56 7.52 5.35 2.00
N PRO A 57 6.23 5.22 2.36
CA PRO A 57 5.58 6.12 3.30
C PRO A 57 6.38 6.24 4.60
N ARG A 58 6.76 7.47 4.92
CA ARG A 58 7.41 7.85 6.18
C ARG A 58 6.59 8.97 6.78
N VAL A 59 5.64 8.58 7.63
CA VAL A 59 4.77 9.50 8.36
C VAL A 59 5.05 9.35 9.85
N PRO A 60 4.83 10.40 10.67
CA PRO A 60 4.82 10.27 12.13
C PRO A 60 3.87 9.16 12.59
N ILE A 61 4.15 8.55 13.74
CA ILE A 61 3.36 7.41 14.24
C ILE A 61 1.91 7.83 14.48
N GLU A 62 1.70 9.05 14.97
CA GLU A 62 0.40 9.67 15.18
C GLU A 62 -0.42 9.86 13.89
N ASP A 63 0.22 9.92 12.72
CA ASP A 63 -0.43 10.07 11.42
C ASP A 63 -0.70 8.73 10.72
N VAL A 64 -0.18 7.62 11.24
CA VAL A 64 -0.42 6.27 10.68
C VAL A 64 -1.92 5.95 10.59
N PRO A 65 -2.75 6.18 11.62
CA PRO A 65 -4.19 5.91 11.52
C PRO A 65 -4.85 6.66 10.37
N LYS A 66 -4.48 7.94 10.17
CA LYS A 66 -5.00 8.77 9.08
C LYS A 66 -4.56 8.24 7.71
N LEU A 67 -3.32 7.78 7.58
CA LEU A 67 -2.82 7.16 6.36
C LEU A 67 -3.62 5.90 6.00
N LEU A 68 -3.87 5.04 6.99
CA LEU A 68 -4.66 3.81 6.81
C LEU A 68 -6.11 4.11 6.44
N GLU A 69 -6.72 5.12 7.07
CA GLU A 69 -8.08 5.57 6.76
C GLU A 69 -8.21 6.10 5.33
N VAL A 70 -7.27 6.96 4.90
CA VAL A 70 -7.29 7.56 3.55
C VAL A 70 -7.19 6.50 2.45
N TYR A 71 -6.41 5.44 2.68
CA TYR A 71 -6.26 4.32 1.75
C TYR A 71 -7.29 3.19 1.97
N GLN A 72 -8.09 3.24 3.04
CA GLN A 72 -9.05 2.18 3.42
C GLN A 72 -8.43 0.78 3.47
N VAL A 73 -7.27 0.68 4.14
CA VAL A 73 -6.50 -0.57 4.25
C VAL A 73 -6.06 -0.85 5.68
N SER A 74 -5.74 -2.11 5.95
CA SER A 74 -4.97 -2.52 7.12
C SER A 74 -3.50 -2.12 7.01
N LEU A 75 -2.80 -2.13 8.15
CA LEU A 75 -1.35 -1.87 8.19
C LEU A 75 -0.57 -2.90 7.35
N ASP A 76 -0.96 -4.17 7.40
CA ASP A 76 -0.28 -5.24 6.66
C ASP A 76 -0.41 -5.10 5.15
N GLU A 77 -1.58 -4.66 4.66
CA GLU A 77 -1.81 -4.34 3.26
C GLU A 77 -0.95 -3.16 2.80
N LEU A 78 -0.87 -2.09 3.61
CA LEU A 78 -0.04 -0.93 3.31
C LEU A 78 1.45 -1.31 3.26
N ILE A 79 1.95 -2.09 4.23
CA ILE A 79 3.33 -2.57 4.27
C ILE A 79 3.63 -3.41 3.03
N SER A 80 2.75 -4.35 2.70
CA SER A 80 2.91 -5.23 1.54
C SER A 80 2.98 -4.41 0.24
N ALA A 81 2.12 -3.41 0.08
CA ALA A 81 2.12 -2.55 -1.10
C ALA A 81 3.35 -1.66 -1.20
N ALA A 82 3.83 -1.11 -0.08
CA ALA A 82 5.06 -0.33 -0.05
C ALA A 82 6.29 -1.18 -0.42
N GLN A 83 6.33 -2.44 -0.01
CA GLN A 83 7.37 -3.39 -0.41
C GLN A 83 7.28 -3.73 -1.90
N GLU A 84 6.07 -3.93 -2.43
CA GLU A 84 5.86 -4.27 -3.84
C GLU A 84 6.25 -3.11 -4.76
N SER A 85 5.83 -1.88 -4.45
CA SER A 85 6.27 -0.68 -5.17
C SER A 85 7.80 -0.55 -5.20
N ARG A 86 8.47 -0.78 -4.05
CA ARG A 86 9.93 -0.72 -3.96
C ARG A 86 10.61 -1.80 -4.82
N ARG A 87 10.15 -3.04 -4.73
CA ARG A 87 10.68 -4.14 -5.57
C ARG A 87 10.56 -3.82 -7.05
N ALA A 88 9.41 -3.29 -7.47
CA ALA A 88 9.17 -2.92 -8.86
C ALA A 88 10.03 -1.73 -9.32
N HIS A 89 10.37 -0.80 -8.41
CA HIS A 89 11.30 0.29 -8.67
C HIS A 89 12.74 -0.23 -8.86
N ASP A 90 13.18 -1.09 -7.93
CA ASP A 90 14.53 -1.64 -7.91
C ASP A 90 14.77 -2.61 -9.07
N ALA A 91 13.75 -3.34 -9.54
CA ALA A 91 13.88 -4.19 -10.73
C ALA A 91 14.08 -3.41 -12.04
N LYS A 92 13.84 -2.09 -12.05
CA LYS A 92 13.98 -1.21 -13.22
C LYS A 92 15.33 -0.47 -13.28
N HIS A 93 16.12 -0.50 -12.21
CA HIS A 93 17.35 0.28 -12.04
C HIS A 93 18.49 -0.58 -11.53
#